data_AF-A0AAJ2PRX7-F1
#
_entry.id   AF-A0AAJ2PRX7-F1
#
_cell.length_a   1.000
_cell.length_b   1.000
_cell.length_c   1.000
_cell.angle_alpha   90.00
_cell.angle_beta   90.00
_cell.angle_gamma   90.00
#
_symmetry.space_group_name_H-M   'P 1'
#
loop_
_entity.id
_entity.type
_entity.pdbx_description
1 polymer ?
#
loop_
_entity_poly.entity_id
_entity_poly.type
_entity_poly.pdbx_seq_one_letter_code
_entity_poly.pdbx_strand_id
1 'polypeptide(L)'
;MCRSRTCCCPLDTAGEWYLDTATGTLYYKPLTGQDMSEADVEVPKLESLIGVGGSYASPATHIAFSGLQFSGTSWLDPTAHGYASQQTGAYISGTWDRPSGALTSCQSGCPLFEATRPHWDQMPSAVQFSAADHIAFTGNRFTELGQSGLGIGNDAGAHTTGVGLGADTITATGNVFTQDAGGGIVVGGLQEDAHHPSDSRMTNQNIGGAPSKTVHGRVVGASMWPRDSAALRPPGRCPRAAWPRFDSAPAP
;
A
#
# COMPACT_ATOMS: atom_id res chain seq x y z
N MET A 1 12.72 18.38 3.32
CA MET A 1 12.79 18.87 4.72
C MET A 1 12.30 20.31 4.80
N CYS A 2 11.05 20.55 5.19
CA CYS A 2 10.53 21.90 5.42
C CYS A 2 11.14 22.48 6.70
N ARG A 3 12.08 23.43 6.56
CA ARG A 3 12.80 24.11 7.65
C ARG A 3 12.31 25.55 7.92
N SER A 4 11.02 25.85 7.75
CA SER A 4 10.50 27.15 8.21
C SER A 4 9.03 27.07 8.62
N ARG A 5 8.70 27.79 9.70
CA ARG A 5 7.40 27.84 10.41
C ARG A 5 6.26 28.48 9.60
N THR A 6 6.30 28.42 8.27
CA THR A 6 5.38 29.13 7.37
C THR A 6 4.54 28.21 6.48
N CYS A 7 4.65 26.88 6.63
CA CYS A 7 3.83 25.91 5.89
C CYS A 7 2.87 25.11 6.79
N CYS A 8 2.25 25.72 7.81
CA CYS A 8 1.10 25.13 8.51
C CYS A 8 -0.20 25.15 7.66
N CYS A 9 -0.10 25.37 6.34
CA CYS A 9 -1.25 25.57 5.46
C CYS A 9 -1.47 24.44 4.42
N PRO A 10 -1.33 23.14 4.74
CA PRO A 10 -1.85 22.09 3.87
C PRO A 10 -3.33 21.73 4.15
N LEU A 11 -4.00 22.42 5.09
CA LEU A 11 -5.39 22.17 5.49
C LEU A 11 -6.34 23.30 5.04
N ASP A 12 -6.47 23.48 3.74
CA ASP A 12 -7.31 24.55 3.17
C ASP A 12 -8.75 24.09 2.85
N THR A 13 -8.99 22.79 2.77
CA THR A 13 -10.27 22.19 2.39
C THR A 13 -10.78 21.20 3.44
N ALA A 14 -12.11 21.12 3.60
CA ALA A 14 -12.73 20.17 4.51
C ALA A 14 -12.40 18.72 4.12
N GLY A 15 -12.12 17.87 5.11
CA GLY A 15 -11.67 16.49 4.93
C GLY A 15 -10.14 16.32 4.86
N GLU A 16 -9.36 17.39 4.80
CA GLU A 16 -7.90 17.31 4.85
C GLU A 16 -7.40 17.11 6.28
N TRP A 17 -6.28 16.39 6.41
CA TRP A 17 -5.62 16.13 7.68
C TRP A 17 -4.09 16.21 7.53
N TYR A 18 -3.39 16.43 8.63
CA TYR A 18 -1.94 16.53 8.71
C TYR A 18 -1.44 15.98 10.05
N LEU A 19 -0.48 15.07 10.02
CA LEU A 19 0.20 14.58 11.21
C LEU A 19 1.53 15.31 11.40
N ASP A 20 1.63 16.09 12.47
CA ASP A 20 2.93 16.60 12.92
C ASP A 20 3.67 15.51 13.69
N THR A 21 4.54 14.80 12.99
CA THR A 21 5.31 13.69 13.56
C THR A 21 6.32 14.12 14.61
N ALA A 22 6.71 15.41 14.66
CA ALA A 22 7.63 15.91 15.69
C ALA A 22 6.94 16.07 17.04
N THR A 23 5.63 16.36 17.04
CA THR A 23 4.84 16.56 18.26
C THR A 23 3.86 15.42 18.54
N GLY A 24 3.63 14.54 17.57
CA GLY A 24 2.60 13.50 17.63
C GLY A 24 1.18 14.04 17.48
N THR A 25 1.01 15.29 17.01
CA THR A 25 -0.30 15.94 16.93
C THR A 25 -0.94 15.71 15.56
N LEU A 26 -2.15 15.13 15.56
CA LEU A 26 -2.98 14.99 14.36
C LEU A 26 -3.91 16.21 14.23
N TYR A 27 -3.79 16.92 13.12
CA TYR A 27 -4.66 18.02 12.74
C TYR A 27 -5.64 17.54 11.68
N TYR A 28 -6.92 17.87 11.83
CA TYR A 28 -7.96 17.53 10.87
C TYR A 28 -8.90 18.71 10.67
N LYS A 29 -9.28 18.98 9.43
CA LYS A 29 -10.32 19.96 9.09
C LYS A 29 -11.65 19.22 8.86
N PRO A 30 -12.62 19.32 9.78
CA PRO A 30 -13.84 18.53 9.70
C PRO A 30 -14.67 18.83 8.45
N LEU A 31 -15.41 17.82 7.99
CA LEU A 31 -16.46 18.01 6.99
C LEU A 31 -17.56 18.93 7.53
N THR A 32 -18.32 19.56 6.63
CA THR A 32 -19.43 20.43 7.05
C THR A 32 -20.47 19.63 7.83
N GLY A 33 -20.74 20.06 9.07
CA GLY A 33 -21.70 19.40 9.97
C GLY A 33 -21.13 18.23 10.77
N GLN A 34 -19.85 17.91 10.62
CA GLN A 34 -19.20 16.86 11.41
C GLN A 34 -18.89 17.35 12.82
N ASP A 35 -19.41 16.64 13.83
CA ASP A 35 -19.06 16.86 15.23
C ASP A 35 -17.82 16.02 15.58
N MET A 36 -16.72 16.70 15.91
CA MET A 36 -15.47 16.03 16.27
C MET A 36 -15.49 15.39 17.67
N SER A 37 -16.45 15.73 18.52
CA SER A 37 -16.61 15.06 19.82
C SER A 37 -17.24 13.67 19.71
N GLU A 38 -17.90 13.39 18.58
CA GLU A 38 -18.52 12.10 18.26
C GLU A 38 -17.77 11.35 17.15
N ALA A 39 -16.77 11.98 16.52
CA ALA A 39 -16.07 11.42 15.38
C ALA A 39 -15.23 10.19 15.78
N ASP A 40 -15.40 9.11 15.02
CA ASP A 40 -14.52 7.95 15.04
C ASP A 40 -13.33 8.19 14.11
N VAL A 41 -12.11 8.13 14.67
CA VAL A 41 -10.87 8.46 13.96
C VAL A 41 -9.89 7.31 14.13
N GLU A 42 -9.68 6.58 13.04
CA GLU A 42 -8.73 5.48 12.97
C GLU A 42 -7.46 5.90 12.22
N VAL A 43 -6.31 5.45 12.72
CA VAL A 43 -5.01 5.61 12.05
C VAL A 43 -4.34 4.23 12.00
N PRO A 44 -3.98 3.74 10.81
CA PRO A 44 -3.33 2.43 10.66
C PRO A 44 -1.93 2.39 11.29
N LYS A 45 -1.59 1.24 11.87
CA LYS A 45 -0.25 0.96 12.42
C LYS A 45 0.47 -0.22 11.79
N LEU A 46 -0.27 -1.18 11.23
CA LEU A 46 0.30 -2.41 10.67
C LEU A 46 0.55 -2.26 9.18
N GLU A 47 1.67 -2.82 8.70
CA GLU A 47 1.97 -2.88 7.26
C GLU A 47 1.45 -4.15 6.58
N SER A 48 1.12 -5.17 7.35
CA SER A 48 0.48 -6.40 6.87
C SER A 48 -0.40 -6.97 7.96
N LEU A 49 -1.52 -7.57 7.56
CA LEU A 49 -2.44 -8.28 8.44
C LEU A 49 -2.12 -9.78 8.45
N ILE A 50 -1.72 -10.31 7.30
CA ILE A 50 -1.46 -11.75 7.10
C ILE A 50 -0.27 -11.90 6.16
N GLY A 51 0.75 -12.62 6.62
CA GLY A 51 1.82 -13.14 5.78
C GLY A 51 1.91 -14.65 5.93
N VAL A 52 1.69 -15.37 4.84
CA VAL A 52 1.79 -16.84 4.80
C VAL A 52 2.94 -17.21 3.87
N GLY A 53 4.07 -17.56 4.49
CA GLY A 53 5.24 -18.08 3.81
C GLY A 53 5.55 -19.48 4.30
N GLY A 54 5.48 -20.47 3.41
CA GLY A 54 6.06 -21.78 3.66
C GLY A 54 7.56 -21.79 3.38
N SER A 55 8.06 -22.95 3.00
CA SER A 55 9.36 -23.06 2.31
C SER A 55 9.14 -23.73 0.96
N TYR A 56 10.07 -23.56 0.01
CA TYR A 56 9.96 -24.26 -1.28
C TYR A 56 9.95 -25.80 -1.15
N ALA A 57 10.47 -26.35 -0.04
CA ALA A 57 10.43 -27.79 0.24
C ALA A 57 9.15 -28.25 0.96
N SER A 58 8.49 -27.33 1.67
CA SER A 58 7.27 -27.60 2.44
C SER A 58 6.41 -26.34 2.39
N PRO A 59 5.64 -26.14 1.29
CA PRO A 59 4.81 -24.96 1.14
C PRO A 59 3.70 -24.94 2.18
N ALA A 60 3.20 -23.74 2.51
CA ALA A 60 1.99 -23.61 3.31
C ALA A 60 0.79 -24.04 2.46
N THR A 61 -0.04 -24.96 2.95
CA THR A 61 -1.10 -25.53 2.10
C THR A 61 -2.48 -25.58 2.73
N HIS A 62 -3.51 -25.61 1.88
CA HIS A 62 -4.91 -25.86 2.25
C HIS A 62 -5.49 -24.84 3.24
N ILE A 63 -5.33 -23.55 2.94
CA ILE A 63 -5.85 -22.44 3.76
C ILE A 63 -6.95 -21.71 2.99
N ALA A 64 -8.07 -21.43 3.67
CA ALA A 64 -9.19 -20.72 3.06
C ALA A 64 -9.59 -19.50 3.90
N PHE A 65 -9.81 -18.38 3.21
CA PHE A 65 -10.36 -17.14 3.76
C PHE A 65 -11.72 -16.88 3.11
N SER A 66 -12.77 -16.79 3.91
CA SER A 66 -14.13 -16.65 3.41
C SER A 66 -14.94 -15.64 4.21
N GLY A 67 -15.53 -14.66 3.52
CA GLY A 67 -16.43 -13.68 4.12
C GLY A 67 -15.77 -12.72 5.12
N LEU A 68 -14.45 -12.57 5.08
CA LEU A 68 -13.69 -11.70 6.00
C LEU A 68 -13.54 -10.29 5.44
N GLN A 69 -13.38 -9.32 6.34
CA GLN A 69 -12.90 -7.97 6.00
C GLN A 69 -11.46 -7.80 6.47
N PHE A 70 -10.60 -7.33 5.56
CA PHE A 70 -9.23 -6.90 5.80
C PHE A 70 -9.17 -5.38 5.65
N SER A 71 -8.84 -4.66 6.72
CA SER A 71 -8.76 -3.20 6.72
C SER A 71 -7.74 -2.65 7.73
N GLY A 72 -7.35 -1.39 7.54
CA GLY A 72 -6.57 -0.66 8.53
C GLY A 72 -5.06 -0.90 8.49
N THR A 73 -4.47 -0.97 7.29
CA THR A 73 -3.01 -1.01 7.10
C THR A 73 -2.45 0.29 6.53
N SER A 74 -1.15 0.51 6.74
CA SER A 74 -0.37 1.58 6.10
C SER A 74 0.97 1.04 5.66
N TRP A 75 1.63 1.70 4.70
CA TRP A 75 2.99 1.36 4.30
C TRP A 75 3.85 2.62 4.32
N LEU A 76 4.92 2.61 5.13
CA LEU A 76 5.68 3.82 5.45
C LEU A 76 7.00 3.95 4.69
N ASP A 77 7.39 2.95 3.90
CA ASP A 77 8.61 2.99 3.09
C ASP A 77 8.73 4.26 2.22
N PRO A 78 7.66 4.73 1.52
CA PRO A 78 7.70 5.99 0.77
C PRO A 78 8.09 7.23 1.60
N THR A 79 7.79 7.22 2.90
CA THR A 79 8.11 8.36 3.79
C THR A 79 9.59 8.39 4.13
N ALA A 80 10.21 7.21 4.30
CA ALA A 80 11.62 7.10 4.67
C ALA A 80 12.55 7.21 3.44
N HIS A 81 12.15 6.62 2.31
CA HIS A 81 13.03 6.41 1.16
C HIS A 81 12.58 7.16 -0.11
N GLY A 82 11.40 7.77 -0.10
CA GLY A 82 10.76 8.25 -1.31
C GLY A 82 10.16 7.09 -2.10
N TYR A 83 9.45 7.40 -3.20
CA TYR A 83 8.78 6.40 -4.00
C TYR A 83 8.88 6.74 -5.49
N ALA A 84 9.96 6.30 -6.13
CA ALA A 84 10.17 6.43 -7.57
C ALA A 84 9.42 5.30 -8.30
N SER A 85 8.10 5.41 -8.31
CA SER A 85 7.20 4.40 -8.90
C SER A 85 7.50 4.18 -10.38
N GLN A 86 7.49 2.91 -10.78
CA GLN A 86 7.16 2.50 -12.13
C GLN A 86 5.67 2.14 -12.17
N GLN A 87 5.27 1.00 -12.74
CA GLN A 87 3.86 0.62 -12.85
C GLN A 87 3.48 -0.38 -11.74
N THR A 88 2.24 -0.33 -11.27
CA THR A 88 1.63 -1.39 -10.44
C THR A 88 2.43 -1.76 -9.18
N GLY A 89 2.95 -0.77 -8.45
CA GLY A 89 3.64 -1.01 -7.18
C GLY A 89 5.13 -1.33 -7.29
N ALA A 90 5.69 -1.46 -8.49
CA ALA A 90 7.13 -1.53 -8.70
C ALA A 90 7.77 -0.15 -8.48
N TYR A 91 8.91 -0.09 -7.79
CA TYR A 91 9.63 1.16 -7.59
C TYR A 91 11.14 0.97 -7.53
N ILE A 92 11.85 2.00 -7.95
CA ILE A 92 13.32 2.01 -7.90
C ILE A 92 13.74 2.29 -6.47
N SER A 93 14.54 1.39 -5.90
CA SER A 93 15.19 1.58 -4.60
C SER A 93 16.71 1.66 -4.76
N GLY A 94 17.41 2.10 -3.71
CA GLY A 94 18.86 2.22 -3.71
C GLY A 94 19.41 3.43 -4.47
N THR A 95 20.74 3.42 -4.67
CA THR A 95 21.47 4.49 -5.38
C THR A 95 22.18 3.89 -6.59
N TRP A 96 21.89 4.43 -7.77
CA TRP A 96 22.38 3.89 -9.04
C TRP A 96 23.07 4.98 -9.87
N ASP A 97 24.08 4.56 -10.63
CA ASP A 97 24.78 5.45 -11.54
C ASP A 97 23.85 5.94 -12.65
N ARG A 98 23.89 7.25 -12.90
CA ARG A 98 23.13 7.90 -13.97
C ARG A 98 24.07 8.74 -14.83
N PRO A 99 24.04 8.62 -16.16
CA PRO A 99 24.82 9.50 -17.03
C PRO A 99 24.50 10.97 -16.74
N SER A 100 25.52 11.83 -16.68
CA SER A 100 25.34 13.27 -16.43
C SER A 100 24.37 13.91 -17.44
N GLY A 101 24.40 13.46 -18.69
CA GLY A 101 23.50 13.87 -19.78
C GLY A 101 22.24 13.02 -19.97
N ALA A 102 21.80 12.20 -19.00
CA ALA A 102 20.71 11.22 -19.27
C ALA A 102 19.41 11.85 -19.79
N LEU A 103 19.09 13.10 -19.42
CA LEU A 103 17.90 13.80 -19.93
C LEU A 103 17.94 14.02 -21.45
N THR A 104 19.10 13.91 -22.11
CA THR A 104 19.22 13.99 -23.57
C THR A 104 19.70 12.67 -24.18
N SER A 105 20.62 11.96 -23.52
CA SER A 105 21.23 10.73 -24.06
C SER A 105 20.38 9.48 -23.87
N CYS A 106 19.37 9.50 -22.99
CA CYS A 106 18.54 8.34 -22.64
C CYS A 106 17.09 8.45 -23.13
N GLN A 107 16.87 9.13 -24.26
CA GLN A 107 15.53 9.31 -24.87
C GLN A 107 14.96 8.03 -25.51
N SER A 108 15.79 7.01 -25.74
CA SER A 108 15.38 5.72 -26.32
C SER A 108 16.08 4.57 -25.61
N GLY A 109 15.83 4.47 -24.30
CA GLY A 109 16.49 3.52 -23.42
C GLY A 109 17.77 4.07 -22.79
N CYS A 110 18.16 3.49 -21.68
CA CYS A 110 19.32 3.93 -20.91
C CYS A 110 19.96 2.70 -20.25
N PRO A 111 21.08 2.17 -20.77
CA PRO A 111 21.61 0.89 -20.30
C PRO A 111 21.85 0.82 -18.78
N LEU A 112 22.34 1.91 -18.18
CA LEU A 112 22.54 1.99 -16.73
C LEU A 112 21.22 1.96 -15.95
N PHE A 113 20.14 2.54 -16.47
CA PHE A 113 18.81 2.45 -15.85
C PHE A 113 18.24 1.04 -16.01
N GLU A 114 18.32 0.47 -17.21
CA GLU A 114 17.79 -0.88 -17.49
C GLU A 114 18.47 -1.94 -16.62
N ALA A 115 19.78 -1.78 -16.36
CA ALA A 115 20.54 -2.65 -15.47
C ALA A 115 20.05 -2.64 -14.01
N THR A 116 19.29 -1.62 -13.59
CA THR A 116 18.75 -1.55 -12.21
C THR A 116 17.50 -2.39 -12.01
N ARG A 117 16.77 -2.75 -13.08
CA ARG A 117 15.44 -3.38 -12.99
C ARG A 117 15.38 -4.66 -12.16
N PRO A 118 16.35 -5.60 -12.25
CA PRO A 118 16.32 -6.82 -11.44
C PRO A 118 16.46 -6.57 -9.93
N HIS A 119 16.80 -5.34 -9.54
CA HIS A 119 17.05 -4.91 -8.16
C HIS A 119 16.03 -3.87 -7.68
N TRP A 120 14.94 -3.66 -8.41
CA TRP A 120 13.86 -2.82 -7.95
C TRP A 120 13.10 -3.51 -6.82
N ASP A 121 12.38 -2.72 -6.05
CA ASP A 121 11.52 -3.22 -4.98
C ASP A 121 10.06 -3.17 -5.42
N GLN A 122 9.26 -3.96 -4.72
CA GLN A 122 7.83 -4.12 -4.97
C GLN A 122 7.06 -3.72 -3.71
N MET A 123 6.03 -2.90 -3.88
CA MET A 123 5.11 -2.53 -2.81
C MET A 123 4.47 -3.81 -2.21
N PRO A 124 4.48 -3.96 -0.87
CA PRO A 124 3.87 -5.11 -0.20
C PRO A 124 2.34 -5.06 -0.28
N SER A 125 1.70 -6.16 0.10
CA SER A 125 0.24 -6.26 0.22
C SER A 125 -0.23 -6.40 1.67
N ALA A 126 -1.48 -6.08 1.98
CA ALA A 126 -2.02 -6.28 3.33
C ALA A 126 -2.12 -7.77 3.71
N VAL A 127 -2.46 -8.62 2.73
CA VAL A 127 -2.47 -10.07 2.86
C VAL A 127 -1.54 -10.66 1.80
N GLN A 128 -0.62 -11.53 2.19
CA GLN A 128 0.51 -11.97 1.36
C GLN A 128 0.69 -13.49 1.43
N PHE A 129 0.97 -14.12 0.28
CA PHE A 129 1.26 -15.55 0.17
C PHE A 129 2.49 -15.79 -0.70
N SER A 130 3.38 -16.66 -0.26
CA SER A 130 4.51 -17.19 -1.03
C SER A 130 4.85 -18.58 -0.53
N ALA A 131 5.56 -19.37 -1.35
CA ALA A 131 5.84 -20.77 -1.07
C ALA A 131 4.60 -21.47 -0.51
N ALA A 132 3.49 -21.37 -1.24
CA ALA A 132 2.16 -21.70 -0.78
C ALA A 132 1.36 -22.40 -1.88
N ASP A 133 0.49 -23.33 -1.49
CA ASP A 133 -0.24 -24.19 -2.42
C ASP A 133 -1.68 -24.43 -1.94
N HIS A 134 -2.66 -24.49 -2.83
CA HIS A 134 -4.08 -24.67 -2.48
C HIS A 134 -4.60 -23.62 -1.46
N ILE A 135 -4.52 -22.34 -1.83
CA ILE A 135 -5.06 -21.23 -1.01
C ILE A 135 -6.30 -20.64 -1.69
N ALA A 136 -7.36 -20.38 -0.92
CA ALA A 136 -8.62 -19.89 -1.45
C ALA A 136 -9.12 -18.61 -0.75
N PHE A 137 -9.54 -17.64 -1.55
CA PHE A 137 -10.17 -16.39 -1.13
C PHE A 137 -11.57 -16.29 -1.74
N THR A 138 -12.61 -16.39 -0.91
CA THR A 138 -13.99 -16.34 -1.38
C THR A 138 -14.79 -15.25 -0.67
N GLY A 139 -15.37 -14.30 -1.43
CA GLY A 139 -16.33 -13.35 -0.88
C GLY A 139 -15.77 -12.42 0.21
N ASN A 140 -14.46 -12.17 0.23
CA ASN A 140 -13.83 -11.29 1.20
C ASN A 140 -13.89 -9.82 0.75
N ARG A 141 -13.67 -8.91 1.69
CA ARG A 141 -13.53 -7.47 1.46
C ARG A 141 -12.14 -7.00 1.87
N PHE A 142 -11.45 -6.33 0.97
CA PHE A 142 -10.22 -5.59 1.21
C PHE A 142 -10.56 -4.12 1.10
N THR A 143 -10.30 -3.37 2.18
CA THR A 143 -10.69 -1.96 2.21
C THR A 143 -9.79 -1.15 3.10
N GLU A 144 -9.59 0.13 2.77
CA GLU A 144 -8.89 1.08 3.65
C GLU A 144 -7.43 0.68 3.93
N LEU A 145 -6.74 0.21 2.88
CA LEU A 145 -5.36 -0.28 2.94
C LEU A 145 -4.39 0.75 2.35
N GLY A 146 -3.26 0.98 3.01
CA GLY A 146 -2.23 1.93 2.56
C GLY A 146 -1.26 1.39 1.49
N GLN A 147 -1.50 0.18 0.98
CA GLN A 147 -0.69 -0.52 -0.01
C GLN A 147 -1.58 -1.42 -0.88
N SER A 148 -1.03 -2.46 -1.52
CA SER A 148 -1.84 -3.44 -2.25
C SER A 148 -2.72 -4.30 -1.32
N GLY A 149 -3.82 -4.85 -1.84
CA GLY A 149 -4.75 -5.68 -1.08
C GLY A 149 -4.24 -7.10 -0.83
N LEU A 150 -4.21 -7.90 -1.89
CA LEU A 150 -3.80 -9.31 -1.89
C LEU A 150 -2.57 -9.53 -2.77
N GLY A 151 -1.50 -10.00 -2.15
CA GLY A 151 -0.23 -10.34 -2.79
C GLY A 151 -0.06 -11.85 -2.93
N ILE A 152 0.18 -12.33 -4.15
CA ILE A 152 0.31 -13.75 -4.46
C ILE A 152 1.65 -14.00 -5.15
N GLY A 153 2.54 -14.70 -4.47
CA GLY A 153 3.88 -15.04 -4.96
C GLY A 153 4.69 -13.79 -5.30
N ASN A 154 4.65 -12.76 -4.45
CA ASN A 154 5.45 -11.55 -4.61
C ASN A 154 6.93 -11.78 -4.25
N ASP A 155 7.80 -10.84 -4.58
CA ASP A 155 9.22 -10.92 -4.22
C ASP A 155 9.42 -11.01 -2.70
N ALA A 156 10.55 -11.59 -2.28
CA ALA A 156 10.90 -11.73 -0.87
C ALA A 156 10.90 -10.38 -0.12
N GLY A 157 11.35 -9.30 -0.79
CA GLY A 157 11.33 -7.94 -0.22
C GLY A 157 9.93 -7.34 -0.04
N ALA A 158 8.93 -7.88 -0.76
CA ALA A 158 7.53 -7.46 -0.66
C ALA A 158 6.69 -8.41 0.23
N HIS A 159 7.33 -9.38 0.88
CA HIS A 159 6.67 -10.36 1.74
C HIS A 159 7.24 -10.32 3.17
N THR A 160 6.35 -10.20 4.17
CA THR A 160 6.72 -10.05 5.59
C THR A 160 7.46 -11.24 6.20
N THR A 161 7.47 -12.40 5.55
CA THR A 161 8.21 -13.60 5.98
C THR A 161 9.62 -13.64 5.41
N GLY A 162 9.93 -12.78 4.43
CA GLY A 162 11.18 -12.82 3.65
C GLY A 162 11.25 -13.99 2.65
N VAL A 163 10.21 -14.82 2.54
CA VAL A 163 10.09 -15.84 1.50
C VAL A 163 9.25 -15.25 0.38
N GLY A 164 9.73 -15.30 -0.86
CA GLY A 164 9.02 -14.79 -2.04
C GLY A 164 8.64 -15.90 -3.01
N LEU A 165 7.81 -15.56 -3.99
CA LEU A 165 7.45 -16.40 -5.15
C LEU A 165 6.89 -17.80 -4.76
N GLY A 166 6.81 -18.74 -5.70
CA GLY A 166 6.44 -20.14 -5.46
C GLY A 166 5.00 -20.37 -4.98
N ALA A 167 4.04 -19.62 -5.52
CA ALA A 167 2.62 -19.79 -5.25
C ALA A 167 1.97 -20.70 -6.31
N ASP A 168 1.30 -21.77 -5.87
CA ASP A 168 0.58 -22.72 -6.71
C ASP A 168 -0.89 -22.84 -6.30
N THR A 169 -1.77 -23.07 -7.26
CA THR A 169 -3.19 -23.39 -7.03
C THR A 169 -3.86 -22.40 -6.07
N ILE A 170 -3.78 -21.11 -6.43
CA ILE A 170 -4.36 -20.01 -5.66
C ILE A 170 -5.63 -19.53 -6.34
N THR A 171 -6.72 -19.43 -5.58
CA THR A 171 -8.00 -18.96 -6.11
C THR A 171 -8.52 -17.73 -5.38
N ALA A 172 -8.96 -16.72 -6.13
CA ALA A 172 -9.58 -15.50 -5.59
C ALA A 172 -10.91 -15.22 -6.31
N THR A 173 -12.02 -15.57 -5.68
CA THR A 173 -13.36 -15.52 -6.27
C THR A 173 -14.31 -14.62 -5.49
N GLY A 174 -14.95 -13.69 -6.19
CA GLY A 174 -16.03 -12.86 -5.62
C GLY A 174 -15.57 -11.92 -4.50
N ASN A 175 -14.29 -11.58 -4.43
CA ASN A 175 -13.77 -10.64 -3.45
C ASN A 175 -14.01 -9.19 -3.92
N VAL A 176 -14.04 -8.25 -2.97
CA VAL A 176 -14.22 -6.82 -3.22
C VAL A 176 -13.02 -6.05 -2.70
N PHE A 177 -12.42 -5.22 -3.56
CA PHE A 177 -11.28 -4.36 -3.24
C PHE A 177 -11.71 -2.90 -3.42
N THR A 178 -11.56 -2.06 -2.39
CA THR A 178 -12.05 -0.68 -2.42
C THR A 178 -11.29 0.21 -1.45
N GLN A 179 -11.00 1.45 -1.82
CA GLN A 179 -10.24 2.37 -0.95
C GLN A 179 -8.85 1.84 -0.56
N ASP A 180 -8.23 1.08 -1.45
CA ASP A 180 -6.85 0.61 -1.33
C ASP A 180 -5.93 1.59 -2.07
N ALA A 181 -4.82 1.98 -1.45
CA ALA A 181 -3.87 2.93 -2.04
C ALA A 181 -3.08 2.33 -3.20
N GLY A 182 -2.91 1.00 -3.20
CA GLY A 182 -2.20 0.23 -4.21
C GLY A 182 -3.11 -0.55 -5.17
N GLY A 183 -2.61 -1.70 -5.64
CA GLY A 183 -3.38 -2.62 -6.46
C GLY A 183 -4.28 -3.53 -5.62
N GLY A 184 -5.44 -3.93 -6.15
CA GLY A 184 -6.32 -4.87 -5.44
C GLY A 184 -5.68 -6.25 -5.27
N ILE A 185 -5.32 -6.89 -6.39
CA ILE A 185 -4.57 -8.16 -6.41
C ILE A 185 -3.28 -7.95 -7.21
N VAL A 186 -2.16 -8.37 -6.64
CA VAL A 186 -0.85 -8.36 -7.31
C VAL A 186 -0.30 -9.79 -7.31
N VAL A 187 0.06 -10.27 -8.50
CA VAL A 187 0.57 -11.64 -8.69
C VAL A 187 1.97 -11.55 -9.27
N GLY A 188 2.90 -12.30 -8.67
CA GLY A 188 4.29 -12.33 -9.12
C GLY A 188 5.17 -11.25 -8.53
N GLY A 189 6.47 -11.45 -8.73
CA GLY A 189 7.51 -10.48 -8.44
C GLY A 189 8.05 -9.80 -9.71
N LEU A 190 9.07 -8.98 -9.52
CA LEU A 190 9.76 -8.21 -10.54
C LEU A 190 11.29 -8.34 -10.46
N GLN A 191 11.81 -8.94 -9.39
CA GLN A 191 13.25 -9.16 -9.23
C GLN A 191 13.73 -10.32 -10.12
N GLU A 192 15.05 -10.52 -10.18
CA GLU A 192 15.69 -11.52 -11.06
C GLU A 192 15.01 -12.89 -11.01
N ASP A 193 14.82 -13.46 -9.82
CA ASP A 193 14.20 -14.77 -9.64
C ASP A 193 12.73 -14.83 -10.11
N ALA A 194 12.01 -13.71 -10.16
CA ALA A 194 10.63 -13.67 -10.62
C ALA A 194 10.50 -13.90 -12.14
N HIS A 195 11.55 -13.57 -12.90
CA HIS A 195 11.61 -13.76 -14.35
C HIS A 195 12.55 -14.91 -14.76
N HIS A 196 13.57 -15.18 -13.96
CA HIS A 196 14.60 -16.19 -14.17
C HIS A 196 14.83 -16.99 -12.88
N PRO A 197 13.86 -17.81 -12.45
CA PRO A 197 13.92 -18.47 -11.15
C PRO A 197 15.14 -19.40 -11.06
N SER A 198 15.97 -19.16 -10.04
CA SER A 198 17.11 -20.02 -9.69
C SER A 198 16.67 -21.40 -9.18
N ASP A 199 15.44 -21.52 -8.69
CA ASP A 199 14.77 -22.76 -8.33
C ASP A 199 13.40 -22.85 -9.02
N SER A 200 13.16 -23.94 -9.76
CA SER A 200 11.88 -24.19 -10.44
C SER A 200 10.63 -24.02 -9.55
N ARG A 201 10.76 -24.27 -8.24
CA ARG A 201 9.68 -24.17 -7.25
C ARG A 201 9.30 -22.73 -6.90
N MET A 202 10.08 -21.74 -7.34
CA MET A 202 9.73 -20.32 -7.24
C MET A 202 8.69 -19.91 -8.30
N THR A 203 8.38 -20.78 -9.26
CA THR A 203 7.39 -20.46 -10.29
C THR A 203 6.00 -20.29 -9.69
N ASN A 204 5.37 -19.15 -9.95
CA ASN A 204 3.96 -18.95 -9.64
C ASN A 204 3.09 -19.57 -10.74
N GLN A 205 2.14 -20.43 -10.38
CA GLN A 205 1.33 -21.18 -11.33
C GLN A 205 -0.08 -21.47 -10.82
N ASN A 206 -0.99 -21.81 -11.74
CA ASN A 206 -2.38 -22.18 -11.43
C ASN A 206 -3.13 -21.14 -10.57
N ILE A 207 -2.92 -19.86 -10.86
CA ILE A 207 -3.57 -18.73 -10.16
C ILE A 207 -4.82 -18.33 -10.95
N GLY A 208 -5.99 -18.36 -10.32
CA GLY A 208 -7.27 -18.11 -11.00
C GLY A 208 -8.40 -17.64 -10.09
N GLY A 209 -9.63 -17.57 -10.64
CA GLY A 209 -10.84 -17.18 -9.90
C GLY A 209 -11.92 -16.56 -10.80
N ALA A 210 -13.16 -16.52 -10.30
CA ALA A 210 -14.29 -15.82 -10.94
C ALA A 210 -14.26 -14.30 -10.61
N PRO A 211 -15.00 -13.43 -11.31
CA PRO A 211 -14.73 -11.98 -11.30
C PRO A 211 -14.83 -11.39 -9.89
N SER A 212 -13.71 -10.85 -9.41
CA SER A 212 -13.64 -9.99 -8.24
C SER A 212 -13.84 -8.53 -8.67
N LYS A 213 -14.41 -7.69 -7.79
CA LYS A 213 -14.72 -6.29 -8.10
C LYS A 213 -13.68 -5.38 -7.46
N THR A 214 -12.99 -4.59 -8.28
CA THR A 214 -12.13 -3.49 -7.80
C THR A 214 -12.86 -2.17 -8.00
N VAL A 215 -13.02 -1.38 -6.93
CA VAL A 215 -13.62 -0.05 -6.95
C VAL A 215 -12.58 0.97 -6.49
N HIS A 216 -12.10 1.81 -7.41
CA HIS A 216 -11.20 2.89 -7.04
C HIS A 216 -11.99 4.03 -6.39
N GLY A 217 -11.81 4.23 -5.08
CA GLY A 217 -12.26 5.42 -4.34
C GLY A 217 -11.16 6.48 -4.26
N ARG A 218 -11.50 7.68 -3.78
CA ARG A 218 -10.50 8.74 -3.53
C ARG A 218 -9.59 8.30 -2.37
N VAL A 219 -8.41 7.78 -2.70
CA VAL A 219 -7.35 7.48 -1.73
C VAL A 219 -6.67 8.79 -1.36
N VAL A 220 -6.82 9.24 -0.13
CA VAL A 220 -5.95 10.27 0.45
C VAL A 220 -4.79 9.52 1.08
N GLY A 221 -3.58 9.77 0.61
CA GLY A 221 -2.36 9.13 1.12
C GLY A 221 -2.27 9.30 2.63
N ALA A 222 -2.18 8.17 3.32
CA ALA A 222 -2.47 7.91 4.74
C ALA A 222 -3.97 7.96 5.10
N SER A 223 -4.45 6.78 5.48
CA SER A 223 -5.84 6.43 5.68
C SER A 223 -6.33 6.96 7.03
N MET A 224 -6.82 8.19 7.04
CA MET A 224 -7.75 8.67 8.07
C MET A 224 -9.14 8.74 7.40
N TRP A 225 -10.07 7.89 7.85
CA TRP A 225 -11.40 7.77 7.25
C TRP A 225 -12.48 8.32 8.18
N PRO A 226 -13.11 9.45 7.82
CA PRO A 226 -14.39 9.84 8.40
C PRO A 226 -15.51 9.08 7.66
N ARG A 227 -16.42 8.42 8.39
CA ARG A 227 -17.43 7.52 7.79
C ARG A 227 -18.60 8.19 7.03
N ASP A 228 -18.66 9.53 6.92
CA ASP A 228 -19.78 10.21 6.25
C ASP A 228 -19.33 11.09 5.07
N SER A 229 -19.89 10.81 3.88
CA SER A 229 -19.59 11.52 2.62
C SER A 229 -20.80 12.32 2.12
N ALA A 230 -20.73 13.65 2.10
CA ALA A 230 -21.65 14.51 1.36
C ALA A 230 -20.91 15.60 0.56
N ALA A 231 -21.43 15.90 -0.63
CA ALA A 231 -20.80 16.56 -1.77
C ALA A 231 -20.36 18.04 -1.59
N LEU A 232 -19.32 18.45 -2.32
CA LEU A 232 -18.72 19.80 -2.31
C LEU A 232 -19.23 20.75 -3.44
N ARG A 233 -19.25 22.06 -3.12
CA ARG A 233 -19.32 23.24 -4.03
C ARG A 233 -18.23 24.28 -3.62
N PRO A 234 -17.87 25.27 -4.47
CA PRO A 234 -16.53 25.91 -4.52
C PRO A 234 -16.27 27.06 -3.50
N PRO A 235 -15.02 27.58 -3.38
CA PRO A 235 -14.46 28.07 -2.13
C PRO A 235 -14.59 29.58 -1.89
N GLY A 236 -14.67 29.95 -0.61
CA GLY A 236 -14.45 31.31 -0.08
C GLY A 236 -13.24 31.33 0.89
N ARG A 237 -12.57 32.48 0.98
CA ARG A 237 -11.25 32.68 1.63
C ARG A 237 -11.20 32.39 3.14
N CYS A 238 -10.03 31.93 3.62
CA CYS A 238 -9.70 31.59 5.00
C CYS A 238 -9.76 32.77 6.01
N PRO A 239 -10.43 32.59 7.15
CA PRO A 239 -10.12 33.28 8.40
C PRO A 239 -9.19 32.43 9.29
N ARG A 240 -8.35 33.09 10.10
CA ARG A 240 -7.54 32.46 11.14
C ARG A 240 -8.47 31.90 12.23
N ALA A 241 -8.46 30.60 12.46
CA ALA A 241 -9.12 29.99 13.60
C ALA A 241 -8.17 29.01 14.31
N ALA A 242 -8.23 29.02 15.64
CA ALA A 242 -7.49 28.12 16.51
C ALA A 242 -8.01 26.69 16.32
N TRP A 243 -7.08 25.74 16.10
CA TRP A 243 -7.40 24.34 15.88
C TRP A 243 -7.43 23.58 17.21
N PRO A 244 -8.37 22.65 17.42
CA PRO A 244 -8.37 21.77 18.60
C PRO A 244 -7.10 20.89 18.59
N ARG A 245 -6.44 20.76 19.74
CA ARG A 245 -5.33 19.81 19.95
C ARG A 245 -5.89 18.54 20.57
N PHE A 246 -5.43 17.39 20.11
CA PHE A 246 -5.66 16.11 20.75
C PHE A 246 -4.34 15.60 21.30
N ASP A 247 -4.26 15.45 22.63
CA ASP A 247 -3.11 14.85 23.31
C ASP A 247 -3.35 13.34 23.42
N SER A 248 -2.36 12.53 23.06
CA SER A 248 -2.41 11.08 23.24
C SER A 248 -2.48 10.72 24.73
N ALA A 249 -3.46 9.91 25.13
CA ALA A 249 -3.45 9.30 26.46
C ALA A 249 -2.24 8.36 26.62
N PRO A 250 -1.58 8.35 27.79
CA PRO A 250 -0.47 7.43 28.05
C PRO A 250 -0.99 5.99 28.08
N ALA A 251 -0.23 5.08 27.46
CA ALA A 251 -0.51 3.64 27.49
C ALA A 251 -0.34 3.08 28.92
N PRO A 252 -1.14 2.06 29.31
CA PRO A 252 -1.00 1.37 30.59
C PRO A 252 0.30 0.57 30.71
#